data_AF-A0A8T1QQN1-F1
#
_entry.id   AF-A0A8T1QQN1-F1
#
_cell.length_a   1.000
_cell.length_b   1.000
_cell.length_c   1.000
_cell.angle_alpha   90.00
_cell.angle_beta   90.00
_cell.angle_gamma   90.00
#
_symmetry.space_group_name_H-M   'P 1'
#
loop_
_entity.id
_entity.type
_entity.pdbx_description
1 polymer ?
#
loop_
_entity_poly.entity_id
_entity_poly.type
_entity_poly.pdbx_seq_one_letter_code
_entity_poly.pdbx_strand_id
1 'polypeptide(L)'
;MATNLGLRKGAWTAEVEMRLRKCIGEHGEGNWHLVSLRAGLNRCRKSCRQRWLNYLRPNIKRGSFSIDEVDITIRLHILICLCKWSLIAGRLPGRTSNDVKYYWNTHMHKYMKEKPILDLKELSVIKPQ
;
A
#
# COMPACT_ATOMS: atom_id res chain seq x y z
N MET A 1 22.68 -5.91 26.08
CA MET A 1 23.45 -5.03 25.19
C MET A 1 22.87 -5.15 23.79
N ALA A 2 22.13 -4.14 23.30
CA ALA A 2 21.60 -4.14 21.94
C ALA A 2 22.63 -3.46 21.03
N THR A 3 23.34 -4.24 20.24
CA THR A 3 24.32 -3.76 19.27
C THR A 3 23.64 -2.82 18.27
N ASN A 4 23.98 -1.53 18.37
CA ASN A 4 23.60 -0.50 17.40
C ASN A 4 24.47 -0.65 16.13
N LEU A 5 24.45 -1.83 15.52
CA LEU A 5 24.99 -2.05 14.18
C LEU A 5 23.99 -1.39 13.23
N GLY A 6 24.39 -0.28 12.63
CA GLY A 6 23.54 0.59 11.81
C GLY A 6 22.53 -0.19 10.96
N LEU A 7 21.25 0.14 11.14
CA LEU A 7 20.15 -0.49 10.41
C LEU A 7 20.40 -0.41 8.91
N ARG A 8 20.41 -1.55 8.21
CA ARG A 8 20.57 -1.55 6.75
C ARG A 8 19.40 -0.78 6.12
N LYS A 9 19.73 0.30 5.43
CA LYS A 9 18.83 1.04 4.52
C LYS A 9 19.19 0.63 3.09
N GLY A 10 18.20 0.35 2.24
CA GLY A 10 18.45 -0.13 0.87
C GLY A 10 17.60 -1.32 0.46
N ALA A 11 17.87 -1.87 -0.72
CA ALA A 11 17.09 -2.90 -1.41
C ALA A 11 16.86 -4.17 -0.55
N TRP A 12 15.70 -4.79 -0.72
CA TRP A 12 15.38 -6.08 -0.12
C TRP A 12 15.91 -7.19 -1.02
N THR A 13 16.82 -8.02 -0.50
CA THR A 13 17.32 -9.19 -1.22
C THR A 13 16.38 -10.38 -1.02
N ALA A 14 16.36 -11.31 -1.98
CA ALA A 14 15.51 -12.49 -1.92
C ALA A 14 15.74 -13.32 -0.64
N GLU A 15 16.98 -13.42 -0.17
CA GLU A 15 17.34 -14.09 1.09
C GLU A 15 16.68 -13.42 2.31
N VAL A 16 16.74 -12.09 2.39
CA VAL A 16 16.16 -11.32 3.51
C VAL A 16 14.63 -11.41 3.48
N GLU A 17 14.02 -11.42 2.30
CA GLU A 17 12.59 -11.67 2.15
C GLU A 17 12.18 -13.07 2.56
N MET A 18 12.96 -14.09 2.18
CA MET A 18 12.69 -15.48 2.55
C MET A 18 12.69 -15.65 4.06
N ARG A 19 13.67 -15.09 4.76
CA ARG A 19 13.72 -15.08 6.24
C ARG A 19 12.50 -14.38 6.84
N LEU A 20 12.09 -13.24 6.26
CA LEU A 20 10.90 -12.53 6.71
C LEU A 20 9.63 -13.37 6.52
N ARG A 21 9.45 -14.02 5.35
CA ARG A 21 8.31 -14.91 5.10
C ARG A 21 8.28 -16.09 6.06
N LYS A 22 9.41 -16.76 6.27
CA LYS A 22 9.52 -17.89 7.19
C LYS A 22 9.11 -17.49 8.61
N CYS A 23 9.70 -16.41 9.13
CA CYS A 23 9.38 -15.91 10.47
C CYS A 23 7.90 -15.57 10.65
N ILE A 24 7.24 -15.00 9.63
CA ILE A 24 5.83 -14.64 9.72
C ILE A 24 4.93 -15.87 9.56
N GLY A 25 5.32 -16.84 8.72
CA GLY A 25 4.62 -18.12 8.61
C GLY A 25 4.65 -18.91 9.93
N GLU A 26 5.76 -18.89 10.66
CA GLU A 26 5.93 -19.61 11.93
C GLU A 26 5.26 -18.91 13.13
N HIS A 27 5.25 -17.57 13.15
CA HIS A 27 4.80 -16.80 14.32
C HIS A 27 3.51 -16.01 14.13
N GLY A 28 2.93 -16.02 12.92
CA GLY A 28 1.75 -15.25 12.56
C GLY A 28 2.03 -13.76 12.29
N GLU A 29 1.03 -13.08 11.72
CA GLU A 29 1.08 -11.64 11.43
C GLU A 29 0.79 -10.79 12.69
N GLY A 30 1.45 -9.63 12.83
CA GLY A 30 1.09 -8.62 13.85
C GLY A 30 2.16 -8.31 14.89
N ASN A 31 2.98 -9.30 15.30
CA ASN A 31 4.05 -9.13 16.29
C ASN A 31 5.33 -8.50 15.71
N TRP A 32 5.18 -7.43 14.93
CA TRP A 32 6.25 -6.77 14.16
C TRP A 32 7.48 -6.38 14.98
N HIS A 33 7.29 -6.14 16.27
CA HIS A 33 8.37 -5.78 17.20
C HIS A 33 9.36 -6.92 17.42
N LEU A 34 8.90 -8.16 17.38
CA LEU A 34 9.74 -9.36 17.52
C LEU A 34 10.20 -9.90 16.18
N VAL A 35 9.48 -9.60 15.09
CA VAL A 35 9.78 -10.12 13.75
C VAL A 35 11.23 -9.88 13.34
N SER A 36 11.77 -8.68 13.56
CA SER A 36 13.16 -8.42 13.14
C SER A 36 14.19 -9.20 13.96
N LEU A 37 13.92 -9.38 15.25
CA LEU A 37 14.80 -10.12 16.16
C LEU A 37 14.73 -11.62 15.86
N ARG A 38 13.52 -12.17 15.75
CA ARG A 38 13.26 -13.58 15.45
C ARG A 38 13.77 -14.00 14.07
N ALA A 39 13.60 -13.14 13.08
CA ALA A 39 14.10 -13.40 11.72
C ALA A 39 15.61 -13.16 11.57
N GLY A 40 16.32 -12.71 12.62
CA GLY A 40 17.73 -12.35 12.55
C GLY A 40 18.04 -11.27 11.52
N LEU A 41 17.09 -10.35 11.30
CA LEU A 41 17.21 -9.31 10.28
C LEU A 41 17.79 -8.03 10.87
N ASN A 42 18.82 -7.49 10.21
CA ASN A 42 19.31 -6.14 10.50
C ASN A 42 18.43 -5.07 9.83
N ARG A 43 17.12 -5.06 10.12
CA ARG A 43 16.12 -4.10 9.63
C ARG A 43 15.28 -3.58 10.78
N CYS A 44 14.58 -2.47 10.58
CA CYS A 44 13.70 -1.94 11.62
C CYS A 44 12.29 -2.54 11.48
N ARG A 45 11.57 -2.60 12.61
CA ARG A 45 10.14 -2.99 12.68
C ARG A 45 9.30 -2.41 11.55
N LYS A 46 9.42 -1.10 11.33
CA LYS A 46 8.67 -0.37 10.31
C LYS A 46 8.96 -0.88 8.90
N SER A 47 10.23 -1.17 8.60
CA SER A 47 10.64 -1.69 7.29
C SER A 47 10.10 -3.09 7.05
N CYS A 48 10.20 -4.00 8.04
CA CYS A 48 9.65 -5.36 7.93
C CYS A 48 8.14 -5.35 7.69
N ARG A 49 7.40 -4.56 8.48
CA ARG A 49 5.94 -4.39 8.31
C ARG A 49 5.59 -3.85 6.92
N GLN A 50 6.28 -2.80 6.49
CA GLN A 50 6.05 -2.21 5.16
C GLN A 50 6.33 -3.24 4.06
N ARG A 51 7.42 -4.01 4.15
CA ARG A 51 7.73 -4.99 3.11
C ARG A 51 6.69 -6.09 3.03
N TRP A 52 6.25 -6.62 4.18
CA TRP A 52 5.21 -7.63 4.21
C TRP A 52 3.91 -7.14 3.56
N LEU A 53 3.37 -6.01 4.06
CA LEU A 53 2.06 -5.51 3.67
C LEU A 53 1.99 -5.08 2.21
N ASN A 54 3.10 -4.65 1.59
CA ASN A 54 3.08 -4.17 0.20
C ASN A 54 3.59 -5.18 -0.82
N TYR A 55 4.38 -6.18 -0.42
CA TYR A 55 5.08 -7.03 -1.40
C TYR A 55 5.00 -8.53 -1.13
N LEU A 56 4.95 -8.96 0.14
CA LEU A 56 5.12 -10.38 0.49
C LEU A 56 3.83 -11.08 0.90
N ARG A 57 2.83 -10.33 1.38
CA ARG A 57 1.56 -10.91 1.85
C ARG A 57 0.91 -11.73 0.72
N PRO A 58 0.45 -12.96 0.99
CA PRO A 58 -0.38 -13.69 0.03
C PRO A 58 -1.64 -12.84 -0.24
N ASN A 59 -2.11 -12.84 -1.49
CA ASN A 59 -3.25 -12.05 -1.99
C ASN A 59 -2.94 -10.64 -2.54
N ILE A 60 -1.67 -10.22 -2.63
CA ILE A 60 -1.34 -8.96 -3.33
C ILE A 60 -1.30 -9.22 -4.84
N LYS A 61 -2.16 -8.53 -5.60
CA LYS A 61 -2.20 -8.56 -7.06
C LYS A 61 -1.03 -7.76 -7.63
N ARG A 62 -0.27 -8.38 -8.52
CA ARG A 62 0.84 -7.77 -9.25
C ARG A 62 0.43 -7.58 -10.71
N GLY A 63 0.51 -6.36 -11.22
CA GLY A 63 0.13 -6.06 -12.61
C GLY A 63 -0.58 -4.71 -12.75
N SER A 64 -0.99 -4.41 -13.98
CA SER A 64 -1.76 -3.21 -14.34
C SER A 64 -3.09 -3.14 -13.59
N PHE A 65 -3.58 -1.92 -13.35
CA PHE A 65 -4.91 -1.70 -12.83
C PHE A 65 -5.94 -1.97 -13.93
N SER A 66 -6.99 -2.71 -13.60
CA SER A 66 -8.16 -2.87 -14.48
C SER A 66 -8.98 -1.59 -14.53
N ILE A 67 -9.77 -1.42 -15.59
CA ILE A 67 -10.61 -0.24 -15.80
C ILE A 67 -11.56 -0.02 -14.62
N ASP A 68 -12.14 -1.09 -14.07
CA ASP A 68 -13.02 -1.01 -12.89
C ASP A 68 -12.27 -0.55 -11.64
N GLU A 69 -11.06 -1.07 -11.39
CA GLU A 69 -10.22 -0.63 -10.27
C GLU A 69 -9.86 0.87 -10.39
N VAL A 70 -9.65 1.35 -11.61
CA VAL A 70 -9.34 2.76 -11.90
C VAL A 70 -10.57 3.64 -11.66
N ASP A 71 -11.73 3.27 -12.19
CA ASP A 71 -12.98 4.01 -12.00
C ASP A 71 -13.34 4.13 -10.51
N ILE A 72 -13.26 3.03 -9.75
CA ILE A 72 -13.45 3.03 -8.29
C ILE A 72 -12.43 3.95 -7.61
N THR A 73 -11.16 3.89 -8.01
CA THR A 73 -10.11 4.76 -7.44
C THR A 73 -10.43 6.23 -7.66
N ILE A 74 -10.84 6.62 -8.87
CA ILE A 74 -11.18 8.00 -9.23
C ILE A 74 -12.39 8.47 -8.42
N ARG A 75 -13.48 7.70 -8.42
CA ARG A 75 -14.71 8.05 -7.68
C ARG A 75 -14.45 8.23 -6.19
N LEU A 76 -13.75 7.28 -5.58
CA LEU A 76 -13.44 7.35 -4.14
C LEU A 76 -12.47 8.49 -3.81
N HIS A 77 -11.55 8.82 -4.70
CA HIS A 77 -10.62 9.92 -4.50
C HIS A 77 -11.32 11.29 -4.53
N ILE A 78 -12.30 11.46 -5.41
CA ILE A 78 -13.17 12.65 -5.45
C ILE A 78 -14.01 12.76 -4.16
N LEU A 79 -14.58 11.64 -3.70
CA LEU A 79 -15.52 11.63 -2.57
C LEU A 79 -14.84 11.76 -1.19
N ILE A 80 -13.68 11.13 -0.97
CA ILE A 80 -13.16 10.89 0.39
C ILE A 80 -11.92 11.76 0.72
N CYS A 81 -11.53 12.64 -0.21
CA CYS A 81 -10.36 13.51 -0.14
C CYS A 81 -9.01 12.78 -0.34
N LEU A 82 -8.04 13.50 -0.92
CA LEU A 82 -6.88 12.97 -1.66
C LEU A 82 -5.93 12.07 -0.84
N CYS A 83 -5.98 12.11 0.49
CA CYS A 83 -4.95 11.50 1.35
C CYS A 83 -5.32 10.13 1.96
N LYS A 84 -6.56 9.64 1.76
CA LYS A 84 -7.07 8.43 2.43
C LYS A 84 -6.86 7.15 1.59
N TRP A 85 -5.63 6.90 1.14
CA TRP A 85 -5.26 5.74 0.31
C TRP A 85 -5.56 4.38 0.96
N SER A 86 -5.46 4.29 2.29
CA SER A 86 -5.83 3.08 3.04
C SER A 86 -7.31 2.73 2.89
N LEU A 87 -8.17 3.73 2.81
CA LEU A 87 -9.61 3.53 2.68
C LEU A 87 -9.99 3.10 1.26
N ILE A 88 -9.35 3.70 0.25
CA ILE A 88 -9.51 3.32 -1.15
C ILE A 88 -9.04 1.88 -1.37
N ALA A 89 -7.84 1.54 -0.86
CA ALA A 89 -7.31 0.17 -0.95
C ALA A 89 -8.20 -0.87 -0.23
N GLY A 90 -8.91 -0.47 0.83
CA GLY A 90 -9.89 -1.34 1.49
C GLY A 90 -11.05 -1.78 0.58
N ARG A 91 -11.31 -1.06 -0.51
CA ARG A 91 -12.34 -1.39 -1.51
C ARG A 91 -11.77 -2.10 -2.75
N LEU A 92 -10.45 -2.24 -2.85
CA LEU A 92 -9.77 -2.86 -3.99
C LEU A 92 -9.14 -4.19 -3.53
N PRO A 93 -9.81 -5.33 -3.75
CA PRO A 93 -9.32 -6.61 -3.25
C PRO A 93 -7.96 -6.96 -3.88
N GLY A 94 -6.96 -7.10 -3.02
CA GLY A 94 -5.60 -7.44 -3.41
C GLY A 94 -4.73 -6.25 -3.87
N ARG A 95 -5.24 -5.02 -3.83
CA ARG A 95 -4.42 -3.82 -4.02
C ARG A 95 -4.07 -3.19 -2.69
N THR A 96 -2.88 -2.62 -2.62
CA THR A 96 -2.39 -1.95 -1.42
C THR A 96 -2.52 -0.44 -1.54
N SER A 97 -2.53 0.27 -0.41
CA SER A 97 -2.57 1.73 -0.39
C SER A 97 -1.38 2.35 -1.13
N ASN A 98 -0.24 1.65 -1.17
CA ASN A 98 0.92 2.09 -1.93
C ASN A 98 0.72 1.94 -3.45
N ASP A 99 0.05 0.89 -3.90
CA ASP A 99 -0.26 0.69 -5.32
C ASP A 99 -1.20 1.77 -5.84
N VAL A 100 -2.27 2.06 -5.07
CA VAL A 100 -3.24 3.11 -5.43
C VAL A 100 -2.55 4.47 -5.53
N LYS A 101 -1.74 4.81 -4.53
CA LYS A 101 -0.94 6.06 -4.53
C LYS A 101 0.02 6.11 -5.72
N TYR A 102 0.69 5.00 -6.05
CA TYR A 102 1.60 4.93 -7.18
C TYR A 102 0.86 5.13 -8.51
N TYR A 103 -0.27 4.45 -8.69
CA TYR A 103 -1.13 4.59 -9.86
C TYR A 103 -1.59 6.04 -10.04
N TRP A 104 -2.06 6.66 -8.95
CA TRP A 104 -2.48 8.06 -8.95
C TRP A 104 -1.35 9.00 -9.38
N ASN A 105 -0.18 8.89 -8.75
CA ASN A 105 0.96 9.77 -9.02
C ASN A 105 1.50 9.61 -10.45
N THR A 106 1.33 8.45 -11.08
CA THR A 106 1.84 8.18 -12.42
C THR A 106 0.84 8.52 -13.52
N HIS A 107 -0.45 8.27 -13.31
CA HIS A 107 -1.46 8.37 -14.38
C HIS A 107 -2.36 9.60 -14.24
N MET A 108 -2.63 10.06 -13.02
CA MET A 108 -3.68 11.06 -12.80
C MET A 108 -3.20 12.50 -12.94
N HIS A 109 -1.88 12.76 -12.83
CA HIS A 109 -1.31 14.07 -13.17
C HIS A 109 -1.58 14.47 -14.63
N LYS A 110 -1.66 13.50 -15.55
CA LYS A 110 -2.05 13.74 -16.94
C LYS A 110 -3.57 13.85 -17.08
N TYR A 111 -4.31 12.95 -16.43
CA TYR A 111 -5.77 12.92 -16.48
C TYR A 111 -6.43 14.20 -15.95
N MET A 112 -5.91 14.78 -14.85
CA MET A 112 -6.42 16.05 -14.29
C MET A 112 -6.06 17.27 -15.13
N LYS A 113 -5.01 17.21 -15.95
CA LYS A 113 -4.65 18.28 -16.90
C LYS A 113 -5.53 18.24 -18.15
N GLU A 114 -5.89 17.05 -18.62
CA GLU A 114 -6.67 16.84 -19.85
C GLU A 114 -8.18 16.90 -19.62
N LYS A 115 -8.66 16.58 -18.41
CA LYS A 115 -10.04 16.74 -18.00
C LYS A 115 -10.10 17.55 -16.71
N PRO A 116 -10.29 18.89 -16.78
CA PRO A 116 -10.74 19.63 -15.61
C PRO A 116 -12.03 18.95 -15.14
N ILE A 117 -12.02 18.61 -13.85
CA ILE A 117 -12.92 17.69 -13.17
C ILE A 117 -14.38 17.96 -13.58
N LEU A 118 -15.11 16.87 -13.84
CA LEU A 118 -16.57 16.78 -13.83
C LEU A 118 -17.17 17.90 -12.99
N ASP A 119 -18.00 18.73 -13.63
CA ASP A 119 -18.69 19.86 -13.03
C ASP A 119 -19.17 19.47 -11.62
N LEU A 120 -18.51 20.02 -10.59
CA LEU A 120 -18.79 19.74 -9.17
C LEU A 120 -20.25 20.07 -8.80
N LYS A 121 -21.01 20.68 -9.72
CA LYS A 121 -22.45 20.85 -9.66
C LYS A 121 -23.24 19.53 -9.75
N GLU A 122 -22.81 18.51 -10.49
CA GLU A 122 -23.59 17.26 -10.58
C GLU A 122 -23.53 16.39 -9.31
N LEU A 123 -22.45 16.47 -8.51
CA LEU A 123 -22.36 15.75 -7.24
C LEU A 123 -23.18 16.40 -6.11
N SER A 124 -23.73 17.60 -6.34
CA SER A 124 -24.62 18.28 -5.38
C SER A 124 -26.06 17.75 -5.38
N VAL A 125 -26.39 16.79 -6.24
CA VAL A 125 -27.76 16.26 -6.43
C VAL A 125 -28.13 15.18 -5.42
N ILE A 126 -27.19 14.65 -4.63
CA ILE A 126 -27.52 13.70 -3.54
C ILE A 126 -27.47 14.44 -2.20
N LYS A 127 -28.49 15.27 -1.94
CA LYS A 127 -28.83 15.64 -0.55
C LYS A 127 -29.63 14.49 0.06
N PRO A 128 -29.20 13.90 1.19
CA PRO A 128 -30.05 12.99 1.95
C PRO A 128 -31.28 13.76 2.45
N GLN A 129 -32.45 13.09 2.43
CA GLN A 129 -33.69 13.59 3.03
C GLN A 129 -33.57 13.68 4.56
#